data_AF-A0A5B9W7R1-F1
#
_entry.id   AF-A0A5B9W7R1-F1
#
_cell.length_a   1.000
_cell.length_b   1.000
_cell.length_c   1.000
_cell.angle_alpha   90.00
_cell.angle_beta   90.00
_cell.angle_gamma   90.00
#
_symmetry.space_group_name_H-M   'P 1'
#
loop_
_entity.id
_entity.type
_entity.pdbx_description
1 polymer ?
#
loop_
_entity_poly.entity_id
_entity_poly.type
_entity_poly.pdbx_seq_one_letter_code
_entity_poly.pdbx_strand_id
1 'polypeptide(L)'
;MSPSGSLLYIETNFLMSIATGRDPSAASLLAGRGVAVRLAVPQVCLLEALAVLNDIHRDRNQFENTLAFQVGQLRRDITSRNARALWQLLIQARLHNDKLVEDTDRRLRKAIRVVTRNAQLIPVSRTVIRSAYKHPLISDPTDNLILQCILEHARGESSGNKAFLSGNTNDFSSPEIRGELAKAGIAKYFPDARNALGWIASLPNP
;
A
#
# COMPACT_ATOMS: atom_id res chain seq x y z
N MET A 1 6.76 -7.61 33.10
CA MET A 1 5.94 -6.74 32.22
C MET A 1 6.88 -6.13 31.20
N SER A 2 6.86 -6.60 29.95
CA SER A 2 7.63 -5.97 28.87
C SER A 2 7.01 -4.60 28.56
N PRO A 3 7.80 -3.55 28.29
CA PRO A 3 7.25 -2.23 28.02
C PRO A 3 6.34 -2.30 26.80
N SER A 4 5.14 -1.73 26.92
CA SER A 4 4.08 -1.75 25.91
C SER A 4 4.50 -0.89 24.71
N GLY A 5 5.24 -1.49 23.77
CA GLY A 5 5.64 -0.82 22.54
C GLY A 5 4.44 -0.27 21.75
N SER A 6 4.63 0.86 21.08
CA SER A 6 3.60 1.45 20.23
C SER A 6 3.32 0.54 19.02
N LEU A 7 2.12 0.65 18.45
CA LEU A 7 1.68 -0.17 17.33
C LEU A 7 1.22 0.72 16.18
N LEU A 8 1.71 0.45 14.97
CA LEU A 8 1.30 1.13 13.75
C LEU A 8 0.65 0.11 12.79
N TYR A 9 -0.64 0.31 12.53
CA TYR A 9 -1.38 -0.42 11.51
C TYR A 9 -1.11 0.19 10.14
N ILE A 10 -0.91 -0.65 9.14
CA ILE A 10 -0.80 -0.25 7.73
C ILE A 10 -1.77 -1.07 6.87
N GLU A 11 -2.26 -0.46 5.79
CA GLU A 11 -3.13 -1.09 4.80
C GLU A 11 -2.47 -1.21 3.41
N THR A 12 -3.22 -1.67 2.42
CA THR A 12 -2.73 -1.99 1.07
C THR A 12 -2.08 -0.81 0.36
N ASN A 13 -2.64 0.39 0.45
CA ASN A 13 -2.09 1.58 -0.23
C ASN A 13 -0.70 1.95 0.27
N PHE A 14 -0.35 1.65 1.53
CA PHE A 14 1.03 1.79 1.99
C PHE A 14 2.00 0.88 1.21
N LEU A 15 1.64 -0.39 0.96
CA LEU A 15 2.48 -1.29 0.15
C LEU A 15 2.54 -0.81 -1.31
N MET A 16 1.40 -0.37 -1.84
CA MET A 16 1.32 0.10 -3.21
C MET A 16 2.02 1.44 -3.41
N SER A 17 2.10 2.31 -2.40
CA SER A 17 2.85 3.56 -2.48
C SER A 17 4.36 3.32 -2.58
N ILE A 18 4.87 2.27 -1.92
CA ILE A 18 6.25 1.80 -2.09
C ILE A 18 6.46 1.23 -3.49
N ALA A 19 5.57 0.34 -3.93
CA ALA A 19 5.68 -0.32 -5.24
C ALA A 19 5.71 0.69 -6.38
N THR A 20 4.80 1.67 -6.34
CA THR A 20 4.64 2.68 -7.39
C THR A 20 5.52 3.92 -7.19
N GLY A 21 6.24 4.03 -6.07
CA GLY A 21 7.07 5.19 -5.75
C GLY A 21 6.29 6.47 -5.46
N ARG A 22 5.02 6.36 -5.04
CA ARG A 22 4.15 7.51 -4.72
C ARG A 22 4.44 8.13 -3.35
N ASP A 23 5.00 7.35 -2.42
CA ASP A 23 5.43 7.85 -1.11
C ASP A 23 6.94 7.56 -0.91
N PRO A 24 7.81 8.58 -1.00
CA PRO A 24 9.25 8.38 -0.85
C PRO A 24 9.67 8.02 0.58
N SER A 25 8.83 8.30 1.57
CA SER A 25 9.08 8.00 2.99
C SER A 25 8.61 6.60 3.40
N ALA A 26 7.71 5.97 2.63
CA ALA A 26 7.14 4.67 2.97
C ALA A 26 8.20 3.55 3.04
N ALA A 27 9.16 3.54 2.11
CA ALA A 27 10.25 2.57 2.13
C ALA A 27 11.16 2.75 3.37
N SER A 28 11.40 4.00 3.77
CA SER A 28 12.17 4.34 4.98
C SER A 28 11.42 3.97 6.25
N LEU A 29 10.10 4.18 6.31
CA LEU A 29 9.27 3.73 7.43
C LEU A 29 9.32 2.22 7.58
N LEU A 30 9.21 1.48 6.47
CA LEU A 30 9.27 0.03 6.49
C LEU A 30 10.66 -0.51 6.84
N ALA A 31 11.73 0.22 6.50
CA ALA A 31 13.11 -0.11 6.84
C ALA A 31 13.53 0.34 8.25
N GLY A 32 12.87 1.37 8.78
CA GLY A 32 13.19 2.05 10.03
C GLY A 32 12.97 1.16 11.23
N ARG A 33 14.07 0.62 11.77
CA ARG A 33 14.07 -0.14 13.01
C ARG A 33 14.24 0.80 14.19
N GLY A 34 13.19 0.93 14.99
CA GLY A 34 13.28 1.30 16.40
C GLY A 34 12.49 0.27 17.20
N VAL A 35 13.03 -0.18 18.34
CA VAL A 35 12.34 -1.14 19.24
C VAL A 35 11.02 -0.56 19.79
N ALA A 36 10.81 0.76 19.62
CA ALA A 36 9.67 1.51 20.11
C ALA A 36 8.34 1.24 19.39
N VAL A 37 8.35 0.81 18.11
CA VAL A 37 7.12 0.65 17.31
C VAL A 37 7.07 -0.69 16.57
N ARG A 38 5.98 -1.42 16.77
CA ARG A 38 5.63 -2.62 16.02
C ARG A 38 4.75 -2.26 14.83
N LEU A 39 5.01 -2.86 13.68
CA LEU A 39 4.10 -2.78 12.53
C LEU A 39 3.10 -3.94 12.59
N ALA A 40 1.83 -3.66 12.29
CA ALA A 40 0.80 -4.68 12.13
C ALA A 40 0.06 -4.51 10.80
N VAL A 41 -0.14 -5.62 10.09
CA VAL A 41 -0.68 -5.63 8.72
C VAL A 41 -1.73 -6.72 8.59
N PRO A 42 -2.98 -6.41 8.21
CA PRO A 42 -3.93 -7.44 7.80
C PRO A 42 -3.38 -8.29 6.65
N GLN A 43 -3.49 -9.62 6.76
CA GLN A 43 -3.02 -10.54 5.70
C GLN A 43 -3.73 -10.29 4.36
N VAL A 44 -4.99 -9.84 4.39
CA VAL A 44 -5.74 -9.46 3.20
C VAL A 44 -5.05 -8.34 2.43
N CYS A 45 -4.31 -7.42 3.09
CA CYS A 45 -3.58 -6.36 2.39
C CYS A 45 -2.48 -6.91 1.47
N LEU A 46 -1.89 -8.07 1.82
CA LEU A 46 -0.89 -8.73 0.97
C LEU A 46 -1.55 -9.33 -0.27
N LEU A 47 -2.72 -9.94 -0.09
CA LEU A 47 -3.50 -10.51 -1.20
C LEU A 47 -3.97 -9.41 -2.15
N GLU A 48 -4.50 -8.32 -1.60
CA GLU A 48 -4.95 -7.18 -2.38
C GLU A 48 -3.79 -6.52 -3.13
N ALA A 49 -2.64 -6.31 -2.48
CA ALA A 49 -1.47 -5.74 -3.16
C ALA A 49 -0.99 -6.61 -4.34
N LEU A 50 -1.08 -7.94 -4.23
CA LEU A 50 -0.78 -8.85 -5.33
C LEU A 50 -1.83 -8.79 -6.45
N ALA A 51 -3.12 -8.63 -6.11
CA ALA A 51 -4.18 -8.43 -7.08
C ALA A 51 -3.97 -7.12 -7.86
N VAL A 52 -3.70 -6.02 -7.15
CA VAL A 52 -3.41 -4.71 -7.76
C VAL A 52 -2.16 -4.79 -8.65
N LEU A 53 -1.13 -5.54 -8.26
CA LEU A 53 0.05 -5.75 -9.11
C LEU A 53 -0.32 -6.45 -10.42
N ASN A 54 -1.18 -7.47 -10.39
CA ASN A 54 -1.65 -8.16 -11.59
C ASN A 54 -2.43 -7.22 -12.51
N ASP A 55 -3.24 -6.32 -11.96
CA ASP A 55 -3.95 -5.33 -12.76
C ASP A 55 -2.98 -4.32 -13.39
N ILE A 56 -1.98 -3.85 -12.64
CA ILE A 56 -0.90 -3.02 -13.19
C ILE A 56 -0.19 -3.74 -14.34
N HIS A 57 0.12 -5.03 -14.22
CA HIS A 57 0.71 -5.81 -15.31
C HIS A 57 -0.18 -5.89 -16.53
N ARG A 58 -1.49 -6.12 -16.33
CA ARG A 58 -2.46 -6.17 -17.41
C ARG A 58 -2.50 -4.85 -18.17
N ASP A 59 -2.57 -3.73 -17.46
CA ASP A 59 -2.60 -2.39 -18.05
C ASP A 59 -1.30 -2.09 -18.82
N ARG A 60 -0.15 -2.47 -18.25
CA ARG A 60 1.16 -2.27 -18.88
C ARG A 60 1.35 -3.12 -20.13
N ASN A 61 0.85 -4.34 -20.13
CA ASN A 61 0.85 -5.22 -21.31
C ASN A 61 -0.08 -4.69 -22.41
N GLN A 62 -1.25 -4.15 -22.04
CA GLN A 62 -2.14 -3.51 -23.00
C GLN A 62 -1.49 -2.27 -23.63
N PHE A 63 -0.80 -1.46 -22.83
CA PHE A 63 -0.05 -0.31 -23.33
C PHE A 63 1.10 -0.75 -24.26
N GLU A 64 1.84 -1.79 -23.89
CA GLU A 64 2.92 -2.35 -24.72
C GLU A 64 2.41 -2.83 -26.08
N ASN A 65 1.28 -3.55 -26.11
CA ASN A 65 0.65 -3.96 -27.37
C ASN A 65 0.26 -2.77 -28.25
N THR A 66 -0.24 -1.69 -27.62
CA THR A 66 -0.58 -0.45 -28.31
C THR A 66 0.67 0.20 -28.91
N LEU A 67 1.76 0.30 -28.14
CA LEU A 67 3.02 0.85 -28.61
C LEU A 67 3.61 0.02 -29.76
N ALA A 68 3.62 -1.30 -29.63
CA ALA A 68 4.15 -2.21 -30.64
C ALA A 68 3.40 -2.06 -31.98
N PHE A 69 2.07 -1.96 -31.93
CA PHE A 69 1.25 -1.71 -33.12
C PHE A 69 1.63 -0.37 -33.79
N GLN A 70 1.70 0.72 -33.02
CA GLN A 70 2.03 2.05 -33.56
C GLN A 70 3.45 2.11 -34.14
N VAL A 71 4.43 1.50 -33.48
CA VAL A 71 5.80 1.35 -34.00
C VAL A 71 5.79 0.64 -35.36
N GLY A 72 4.97 -0.39 -35.52
CA GLY A 72 4.80 -1.11 -36.78
C GLY A 72 4.24 -0.24 -37.91
N GLN A 73 3.28 0.65 -37.61
CA GLN A 73 2.72 1.57 -38.61
C GLN A 73 3.73 2.66 -38.99
N LEU A 74 4.37 3.30 -38.01
CA LEU A 74 5.29 4.41 -38.25
C LEU A 74 6.54 3.99 -39.03
N ARG A 75 7.01 2.76 -38.82
CA ARG A 75 8.14 2.19 -39.59
C ARG A 75 7.87 2.14 -41.10
N ARG A 76 6.61 2.08 -41.53
CA ARG A 76 6.23 2.02 -42.95
C ARG A 76 6.23 3.40 -43.61
N ASP A 77 6.13 4.49 -42.85
CA ASP A 77 6.21 5.85 -43.37
C ASP A 77 7.67 6.33 -43.41
N ILE A 78 8.32 6.08 -44.55
CA ILE A 78 9.73 6.42 -44.76
C ILE A 78 9.95 7.89 -45.13
N THR A 79 8.89 8.59 -45.54
CA THR A 79 8.94 9.94 -46.10
C THR A 79 8.76 11.04 -45.06
N SER A 80 7.96 10.77 -44.02
CA SER A 80 7.67 11.75 -42.97
C SER A 80 8.78 11.81 -41.92
N ARG A 81 9.38 13.00 -41.75
CA ARG A 81 10.33 13.25 -40.64
C ARG A 81 9.65 13.09 -39.28
N ASN A 82 8.38 13.47 -39.18
CA ASN A 82 7.60 13.35 -37.96
C ASN A 82 7.33 11.87 -37.61
N ALA A 83 7.05 11.03 -38.61
CA ALA A 83 6.87 9.59 -38.38
C ALA A 83 8.14 8.95 -37.84
N ARG A 84 9.31 9.31 -38.38
CA ARG A 84 10.61 8.85 -37.89
C ARG A 84 10.91 9.29 -36.46
N ALA A 85 10.65 10.56 -36.14
CA ALA A 85 10.85 11.09 -34.79
C ALA A 85 9.93 10.39 -33.77
N LEU A 86 8.64 10.25 -34.10
CA LEU A 86 7.67 9.57 -33.26
C LEU A 86 8.02 8.08 -33.08
N TRP A 87 8.47 7.41 -34.13
CA TRP A 87 8.92 6.02 -34.07
C TRP A 87 10.05 5.82 -33.04
N GLN A 88 11.04 6.71 -33.02
CA GLN A 88 12.12 6.67 -32.03
C GLN A 88 11.60 6.86 -30.60
N LEU A 89 10.70 7.83 -30.38
CA LEU A 89 10.10 8.08 -29.08
C LEU A 89 9.29 6.87 -28.58
N LEU A 90 8.50 6.23 -29.45
CA LEU A 90 7.71 5.06 -29.06
C LEU A 90 8.59 3.85 -28.74
N ILE A 91 9.72 3.65 -29.44
CA ILE A 91 10.68 2.61 -29.07
C ILE A 91 11.24 2.86 -27.66
N GLN A 92 11.61 4.10 -27.34
CA GLN A 92 12.08 4.42 -25.98
C GLN A 92 10.98 4.23 -24.94
N ALA A 93 9.73 4.63 -25.26
CA ALA A 93 8.59 4.43 -24.37
C ALA A 93 8.37 2.94 -24.03
N ARG A 94 8.53 2.03 -25.00
CA ARG A 94 8.46 0.57 -24.77
C ARG A 94 9.52 0.11 -23.78
N LEU A 95 10.79 0.47 -24.02
CA LEU A 95 11.89 0.13 -23.12
C LEU A 95 11.69 0.66 -21.69
N HIS A 96 11.12 1.86 -21.56
CA HIS A 96 10.79 2.44 -20.26
C HIS A 96 9.57 1.77 -19.61
N ASN A 97 8.58 1.33 -20.39
CA ASN A 97 7.43 0.59 -19.89
C ASN A 97 7.86 -0.74 -19.26
N ASP A 98 8.74 -1.49 -19.92
CA ASP A 98 9.29 -2.75 -19.40
C ASP A 98 10.04 -2.53 -18.08
N LYS A 99 10.95 -1.54 -18.05
CA LYS A 99 11.68 -1.18 -16.83
C LYS A 99 10.76 -0.75 -15.70
N LEU A 100 9.67 -0.05 -15.99
CA LEU A 100 8.71 0.39 -14.99
C LEU A 100 7.94 -0.80 -14.38
N VAL A 101 7.60 -1.81 -15.18
CA VAL A 101 7.03 -3.07 -14.69
C VAL A 101 8.01 -3.76 -13.75
N GLU A 102 9.26 -3.94 -14.18
CA GLU A 102 10.32 -4.56 -13.37
C GLU A 102 10.58 -3.81 -12.05
N ASP A 103 10.59 -2.48 -12.10
CA ASP A 103 10.75 -1.62 -10.93
C ASP A 103 9.62 -1.80 -9.93
N THR A 104 8.38 -1.80 -10.41
CA THR A 104 7.18 -1.98 -9.58
C THR A 104 7.18 -3.35 -8.91
N ASP A 105 7.49 -4.40 -9.68
CA ASP A 105 7.60 -5.78 -9.18
C ASP A 105 8.65 -5.92 -8.08
N ARG A 106 9.86 -5.42 -8.39
CA ARG A 106 11.00 -5.51 -7.49
C ARG A 106 10.72 -4.79 -6.17
N ARG A 107 10.10 -3.61 -6.23
CA ARG A 107 9.74 -2.82 -5.05
C ARG A 107 8.65 -3.49 -4.22
N LEU A 108 7.57 -3.99 -4.83
CA LEU A 108 6.51 -4.66 -4.08
C LEU A 108 7.01 -5.96 -3.43
N ARG A 109 7.75 -6.79 -4.17
CA ARG A 109 8.32 -8.05 -3.64
C ARG A 109 9.29 -7.78 -2.49
N LYS A 110 10.06 -6.70 -2.56
CA LYS A 110 10.92 -6.25 -1.45
C LYS A 110 10.08 -5.82 -0.24
N ALA A 111 9.04 -5.03 -0.44
CA ALA A 111 8.15 -4.58 0.63
C ALA A 111 7.46 -5.76 1.33
N ILE A 112 6.84 -6.67 0.58
CA ILE A 112 6.21 -7.88 1.12
C ILE A 112 7.22 -8.70 1.94
N ARG A 113 8.43 -8.92 1.41
CA ARG A 113 9.48 -9.66 2.14
C ARG A 113 9.85 -9.02 3.47
N VAL A 114 9.90 -7.69 3.53
CA VAL A 114 10.20 -6.96 4.77
C VAL A 114 9.03 -7.06 5.74
N VAL A 115 7.79 -6.90 5.26
CA VAL A 115 6.57 -7.04 6.06
C VAL A 115 6.46 -8.45 6.67
N THR A 116 6.59 -9.50 5.85
CA THR A 116 6.46 -10.89 6.33
C THR A 116 7.54 -11.31 7.34
N ARG A 117 8.65 -10.57 7.40
CA ARG A 117 9.76 -10.84 8.33
C ARG A 117 9.69 -10.03 9.61
N ASN A 118 9.15 -8.81 9.56
CA ASN A 118 9.31 -7.85 10.66
C ASN A 118 7.98 -7.32 11.21
N ALA A 119 6.86 -7.50 10.51
CA ALA A 119 5.56 -7.04 10.96
C ALA A 119 4.71 -8.18 11.51
N GLN A 120 3.80 -7.85 12.42
CA GLN A 120 2.75 -8.74 12.88
C GLN A 120 1.68 -8.85 11.79
N LEU A 121 1.53 -10.04 11.21
CA LEU A 121 0.46 -10.31 10.26
C LEU A 121 -0.83 -10.64 11.01
N ILE A 122 -1.89 -9.87 10.74
CA ILE A 122 -3.22 -10.05 11.36
C ILE A 122 -4.04 -10.98 10.46
N PRO A 123 -4.41 -12.18 10.93
CA PRO A 123 -5.22 -13.10 10.13
C PRO A 123 -6.67 -12.63 10.02
N VAL A 124 -7.32 -12.98 8.91
CA VAL A 124 -8.76 -12.77 8.75
C VAL A 124 -9.49 -13.84 9.57
N SER A 125 -10.13 -13.43 10.67
CA SER A 125 -10.84 -14.33 11.58
C SER A 125 -12.32 -14.48 11.22
N ARG A 126 -12.98 -15.51 11.79
CA ARG A 126 -14.45 -15.67 11.67
C ARG A 126 -15.21 -14.46 12.21
N THR A 127 -14.72 -13.85 13.29
CA THR A 127 -15.33 -12.65 13.88
C THR A 127 -15.24 -11.48 12.92
N VAL A 128 -14.07 -11.26 12.34
CA VAL A 128 -13.84 -10.20 11.34
C VAL A 128 -14.77 -10.36 10.15
N ILE A 129 -14.88 -11.56 9.57
CA ILE A 129 -15.76 -11.81 8.41
C ILE A 129 -17.22 -11.51 8.76
N ARG A 130 -17.68 -11.95 9.94
CA ARG A 130 -19.05 -11.69 10.40
C ARG A 130 -19.31 -10.20 10.60
N SER A 131 -18.37 -9.47 11.20
CA SER A 131 -18.49 -8.03 11.41
C SER A 131 -18.49 -7.27 10.08
N ALA A 132 -17.59 -7.61 9.15
CA ALA A 132 -17.52 -7.00 7.83
C ALA A 132 -18.83 -7.16 7.04
N TYR A 133 -19.48 -8.32 7.15
CA TYR A 133 -20.75 -8.57 6.47
C TYR A 133 -21.96 -7.92 7.15
N LYS A 134 -22.07 -8.01 8.49
CA LYS A 134 -23.25 -7.54 9.23
C LYS A 134 -23.25 -6.03 9.48
N HIS A 135 -22.08 -5.44 9.62
CA HIS A 135 -21.90 -4.05 10.00
C HIS A 135 -20.85 -3.40 9.09
N PRO A 136 -21.13 -3.27 7.78
CA PRO A 136 -20.21 -2.59 6.88
C PRO A 136 -20.08 -1.12 7.30
N LEU A 137 -18.84 -0.69 7.48
CA LEU A 137 -18.47 0.68 7.83
C LEU A 137 -17.96 1.45 6.61
N ILE A 138 -17.36 0.73 5.66
CA ILE A 138 -16.88 1.24 4.37
C ILE A 138 -17.65 0.53 3.26
N SER A 139 -17.91 1.25 2.15
CA SER A 139 -18.67 0.72 1.02
C SER A 139 -17.90 -0.32 0.21
N ASP A 140 -16.60 -0.10 0.00
CA ASP A 140 -15.73 -1.12 -0.59
C ASP A 140 -15.56 -2.30 0.37
N PRO A 141 -15.86 -3.54 -0.07
CA PRO A 141 -15.85 -4.70 0.80
C PRO A 141 -14.45 -5.11 1.26
N THR A 142 -13.40 -4.81 0.48
CA THR A 142 -12.01 -5.16 0.82
C THR A 142 -11.48 -4.19 1.85
N ASP A 143 -11.66 -2.89 1.65
CA ASP A 143 -11.30 -1.84 2.61
C ASP A 143 -12.09 -2.00 3.93
N ASN A 144 -13.38 -2.34 3.84
CA ASN A 144 -14.18 -2.66 5.01
C ASN A 144 -13.63 -3.89 5.77
N LEU A 145 -13.21 -4.94 5.06
CA LEU A 145 -12.61 -6.12 5.67
C LEU A 145 -11.25 -5.80 6.34
N ILE A 146 -10.43 -4.97 5.71
CA ILE A 146 -9.17 -4.44 6.27
C ILE A 146 -9.44 -3.67 7.56
N LEU A 147 -10.39 -2.74 7.53
CA LEU A 147 -10.77 -1.96 8.71
C LEU A 147 -11.20 -2.88 9.86
N GLN A 148 -12.08 -3.85 9.58
CA GLN A 148 -12.58 -4.77 10.59
C GLN A 148 -11.46 -5.65 11.17
N CYS A 149 -10.47 -6.06 10.37
CA CYS A 149 -9.27 -6.73 10.89
C CYS A 149 -8.52 -5.85 11.89
N ILE A 150 -8.32 -4.58 11.53
CA ILE A 150 -7.59 -3.60 12.36
C ILE A 150 -8.34 -3.34 13.67
N LEU A 151 -9.65 -3.09 13.59
CA LEU A 151 -10.49 -2.81 14.77
C LEU A 151 -10.53 -3.99 15.73
N GLU A 152 -10.74 -5.21 15.23
CA GLU A 152 -10.77 -6.42 16.05
C GLU A 152 -9.42 -6.65 16.75
N HIS A 153 -8.32 -6.55 16.00
CA HIS A 153 -6.98 -6.72 16.54
C HIS A 153 -6.65 -5.64 17.58
N ALA A 154 -6.99 -4.38 17.29
CA ALA A 154 -6.72 -3.27 18.19
C ALA A 154 -7.46 -3.38 19.52
N ARG A 155 -8.68 -3.92 19.54
CA ARG A 155 -9.42 -4.18 20.79
C ARG A 155 -8.76 -5.26 21.65
N GLY A 156 -8.09 -6.25 21.04
CA GLY A 156 -7.40 -7.33 21.74
C GLY A 156 -5.98 -6.99 22.22
N GLU A 157 -5.37 -5.92 21.71
CA GLU A 157 -4.00 -5.52 22.03
C GLU A 157 -3.93 -4.58 23.24
N SER A 158 -3.01 -4.83 24.17
CA SER A 158 -2.75 -3.98 25.35
C SER A 158 -1.69 -2.90 25.12
N SER A 159 -1.24 -2.71 23.88
CA SER A 159 -0.25 -1.70 23.51
C SER A 159 -0.71 -0.27 23.87
N GLY A 160 0.21 0.53 24.41
CA GLY A 160 -0.11 1.83 25.01
C GLY A 160 -0.48 2.90 23.99
N ASN A 161 0.20 2.92 22.83
CA ASN A 161 -0.11 3.84 21.74
C ASN A 161 -0.36 3.08 20.45
N LYS A 162 -1.52 3.30 19.84
CA LYS A 162 -1.88 2.70 18.54
C LYS A 162 -2.14 3.80 17.52
N ALA A 163 -1.62 3.61 16.33
CA ALA A 163 -1.83 4.50 15.20
C ALA A 163 -2.19 3.72 13.95
N PHE A 164 -2.86 4.38 13.01
CA PHE A 164 -3.18 3.81 11.71
C PHE A 164 -2.66 4.70 10.59
N LEU A 165 -1.94 4.12 9.64
CA LEU A 165 -1.50 4.78 8.43
C LEU A 165 -2.30 4.23 7.25
N SER A 166 -2.93 5.12 6.49
CA SER A 166 -3.61 4.79 5.24
C SER A 166 -3.55 5.98 4.29
N GLY A 167 -3.15 5.71 3.05
CA GLY A 167 -3.21 6.69 1.98
C GLY A 167 -4.61 6.86 1.39
N ASN A 168 -5.57 5.97 1.71
CA ASN A 168 -6.96 6.10 1.29
C ASN A 168 -7.71 7.03 2.24
N THR A 169 -7.53 8.33 2.04
CA THR A 169 -8.21 9.36 2.83
C THR A 169 -9.72 9.41 2.57
N ASN A 170 -10.19 8.94 1.41
CA ASN A 170 -11.61 9.02 1.08
C ASN A 170 -12.45 8.12 1.99
N ASP A 171 -11.98 6.89 2.22
CA ASP A 171 -12.73 5.92 3.02
C ASP A 171 -12.32 5.93 4.50
N PHE A 172 -11.04 6.15 4.81
CA PHE A 172 -10.53 5.98 6.18
C PHE A 172 -10.42 7.28 6.99
N SER A 173 -10.62 8.45 6.40
CA SER A 173 -10.51 9.73 7.11
C SER A 173 -11.83 10.32 7.60
N SER A 174 -12.96 9.70 7.25
CA SER A 174 -14.27 10.19 7.66
C SER A 174 -14.45 10.21 9.19
N PRO A 175 -15.24 11.15 9.74
CA PRO A 175 -15.47 11.24 11.18
C PRO A 175 -15.99 9.94 11.81
N GLU A 176 -16.82 9.20 11.09
CA GLU A 176 -17.39 7.93 11.52
C GLU A 176 -16.30 6.87 11.70
N ILE A 177 -15.43 6.70 10.70
CA ILE A 177 -14.33 5.72 10.77
C ILE A 177 -13.30 6.14 11.81
N ARG A 178 -13.03 7.44 11.95
CA ARG A 178 -12.20 7.99 13.04
C ARG A 178 -12.77 7.64 14.41
N GLY A 179 -14.08 7.75 14.58
CA GLY A 179 -14.78 7.37 15.79
C GLY A 179 -14.60 5.88 16.11
N GLU A 180 -14.75 5.01 15.11
CA GLU A 180 -14.55 3.56 15.30
C GLU A 180 -13.09 3.19 15.62
N LEU A 181 -12.12 3.82 14.95
CA LEU A 181 -10.69 3.67 15.26
C LEU A 181 -10.39 4.10 16.70
N ALA A 182 -10.92 5.25 17.13
CA ALA A 182 -10.74 5.75 18.49
C ALA A 182 -11.36 4.81 19.55
N LYS A 183 -12.56 4.28 19.30
CA LYS A 183 -13.21 3.26 20.17
C LYS A 183 -12.37 1.98 20.29
N ALA A 184 -11.59 1.63 19.27
CA ALA A 184 -10.65 0.51 19.30
C ALA A 184 -9.28 0.86 19.92
N GLY A 185 -9.11 2.09 20.42
CA GLY A 185 -7.89 2.57 21.05
C GLY A 185 -6.83 3.09 20.07
N ILE A 186 -7.18 3.30 18.80
CA ILE A 186 -6.29 3.89 17.79
C ILE A 186 -6.44 5.41 17.84
N ALA A 187 -5.52 6.08 18.53
CA ALA A 187 -5.60 7.52 18.83
C ALA A 187 -5.06 8.43 17.72
N LYS A 188 -4.28 7.88 16.78
CA LYS A 188 -3.62 8.65 15.72
C LYS A 188 -3.89 8.05 14.35
N TYR A 189 -4.07 8.92 13.36
CA TYR A 189 -4.06 8.54 11.95
C TYR A 189 -3.06 9.36 11.16
N PHE A 190 -2.43 8.72 10.19
CA PHE A 190 -1.50 9.35 9.27
C PHE A 190 -1.90 9.07 7.81
N PRO A 191 -2.04 10.11 6.96
CA PRO A 191 -2.32 9.91 5.54
C PRO A 191 -1.07 9.50 4.73
N ASP A 192 0.12 9.68 5.31
CA ASP A 192 1.40 9.43 4.65
C ASP A 192 2.48 8.95 5.65
N ALA A 193 3.54 8.35 5.11
CA ALA A 193 4.63 7.81 5.91
C ALA A 193 5.50 8.87 6.57
N ARG A 194 5.58 10.08 6.02
CA ARG A 194 6.39 11.16 6.61
C ARG A 194 5.81 11.59 7.97
N ASN A 195 4.50 11.76 8.03
CA ASN A 195 3.80 12.10 9.27
C ASN A 195 3.90 10.98 10.31
N ALA A 196 3.76 9.73 9.89
CA ALA A 196 3.97 8.59 10.78
C ALA A 196 5.42 8.51 11.30
N LEU A 197 6.43 8.75 10.46
CA LEU A 197 7.83 8.82 10.89
C LEU A 197 8.07 9.94 11.92
N GLY A 198 7.45 11.12 11.71
CA GLY A 198 7.52 12.21 12.69
C GLY A 198 6.94 11.83 14.04
N TRP A 199 5.82 11.11 14.06
CA TRP A 199 5.26 10.57 15.28
C TRP A 199 6.17 9.52 15.93
N ILE A 200 6.71 8.58 15.15
CA ILE A 200 7.67 7.57 15.65
C ILE A 200 8.87 8.24 16.32
N ALA A 201 9.42 9.29 15.70
CA ALA A 201 10.55 10.05 16.24
C ALA A 201 10.21 10.86 17.51
N SER A 202 8.92 11.16 17.73
CA SER A 202 8.44 11.85 18.95
C SER A 202 8.17 10.91 20.12
N LEU A 203 8.18 9.59 19.89
CA LEU A 203 7.96 8.62 20.95
C LEU A 203 9.18 8.62 21.90
N PRO A 204 8.96 8.39 23.22
CA PRO A 204 10.06 8.23 24.15
C PRO A 204 10.99 7.11 23.66
N ASN A 205 12.30 7.37 23.64
CA ASN A 205 13.27 6.30 23.39
C ASN A 205 13.13 5.26 24.53
N PRO A 206 13.08 3.96 24.18
CA PRO A 206 13.05 2.89 25.18
C PRO A 206 14.31 2.88 26.05
#